data_AF-A0A231PM34-F1
#
_entry.id   AF-A0A231PM34-F1
#
_cell.length_a   1.000
_cell.length_b   1.000
_cell.length_c   1.000
_cell.angle_alpha   90.00
_cell.angle_beta   90.00
_cell.angle_gamma   90.00
#
_symmetry.space_group_name_H-M   'P 1'
#
loop_
_entity.id
_entity.type
_entity.pdbx_description
1 polymer ?
#
loop_
_entity_poly.entity_id
_entity_poly.type
_entity_poly.pdbx_seq_one_letter_code
_entity_poly.pdbx_strand_id
1 'polypeptide(L)'
;MSGLKRYASLAAAAVALLTAGLAGPAAAQTTQAPGVFEVQARAAGLSSAGADALQAKVDRYLARHGGRQVAANEIVRADGATLTVTVPGEKSVRDLRTTAGTRAATQWECDYGYFCMYRQQLGLGDRLAFYHCQDYALQYWTGYGSYYNHQTPGTRALFKGQNRNVIFTTPEATYSEPSYDWTHVWFVRPC
;
A
#
# COMPACT_ATOMS: atom_id res chain seq x y z
N MET A 1 -72.15 45.19 23.85
CA MET A 1 -72.44 46.36 23.00
C MET A 1 -71.12 46.91 22.48
N SER A 2 -71.01 47.09 21.16
CA SER A 2 -69.99 47.90 20.45
C SER A 2 -68.52 47.50 20.60
N GLY A 3 -67.69 47.52 19.56
CA GLY A 3 -67.90 48.02 18.21
C GLY A 3 -66.57 47.96 17.43
N LEU A 4 -66.70 47.75 16.12
CA LEU A 4 -65.66 47.78 15.10
C LEU A 4 -64.81 49.06 15.09
N LYS A 5 -63.54 48.94 14.64
CA LYS A 5 -62.91 49.69 13.51
C LYS A 5 -61.51 49.07 13.24
N ARG A 6 -61.28 48.41 12.08
CA ARG A 6 -60.57 48.89 10.85
C ARG A 6 -59.23 49.57 11.21
N TYR A 7 -58.05 49.14 10.71
CA TYR A 7 -57.59 49.22 9.31
C TYR A 7 -56.46 48.22 8.99
N ALA A 8 -56.38 47.85 7.71
CA ALA A 8 -55.31 47.14 7.00
C ALA A 8 -53.94 47.86 7.13
N SER A 9 -52.76 47.27 6.93
CA SER A 9 -52.34 46.49 5.76
C SER A 9 -51.01 45.74 6.00
N LEU A 10 -50.95 44.52 5.46
CA LEU A 10 -49.88 43.90 4.66
C LEU A 10 -48.40 44.12 5.07
N ALA A 11 -47.77 43.03 5.54
CA ALA A 11 -46.46 42.62 5.06
C ALA A 11 -46.44 41.09 4.96
N ALA A 12 -46.42 40.58 3.73
CA ALA A 12 -46.22 39.17 3.43
C ALA A 12 -44.72 38.86 3.37
N ALA A 13 -44.29 37.78 4.02
CA ALA A 13 -43.05 37.08 3.65
C ALA A 13 -43.08 35.62 4.10
N ALA A 14 -43.27 34.78 3.09
CA ALA A 14 -42.94 33.38 2.86
C ALA A 14 -42.32 32.49 3.98
N VAL A 15 -43.00 31.35 4.11
CA VAL A 15 -42.65 29.99 4.56
C VAL A 15 -41.21 29.54 4.28
N ALA A 16 -40.62 28.82 5.24
CA ALA A 16 -39.73 27.67 4.98
C ALA A 16 -39.88 26.61 6.09
N LEU A 17 -40.42 25.44 5.70
CA LEU A 17 -40.50 24.22 6.51
C LEU A 17 -39.11 23.58 6.63
N LEU A 18 -38.62 23.38 7.85
CA LEU A 18 -37.39 22.63 8.13
C LEU A 18 -37.72 21.14 8.26
N THR A 19 -37.50 20.38 7.19
CA THR A 19 -37.41 18.92 7.24
C THR A 19 -35.99 18.52 7.69
N ALA A 20 -35.85 18.08 8.93
CA ALA A 20 -34.61 17.49 9.43
C ALA A 20 -34.48 16.05 8.91
N GLY A 21 -33.60 15.83 7.93
CA GLY A 21 -33.18 14.50 7.51
C GLY A 21 -32.17 13.90 8.49
N LEU A 22 -32.49 12.74 9.05
CA LEU A 22 -31.54 11.93 9.82
C LEU A 22 -30.55 11.27 8.86
N ALA A 23 -29.37 11.87 8.68
CA ALA A 23 -28.25 11.21 8.04
C ALA A 23 -27.61 10.23 9.05
N GLY A 24 -27.61 8.93 8.72
CA GLY A 24 -26.90 7.91 9.48
C GLY A 24 -25.38 8.14 9.48
N PRO A 25 -24.61 7.52 10.39
CA PRO A 25 -23.18 7.72 10.46
C PRO A 25 -22.53 7.16 9.20
N ALA A 26 -22.06 8.05 8.33
CA ALA A 26 -21.11 7.69 7.29
C ALA A 26 -19.87 7.14 8.00
N ALA A 27 -19.52 5.88 7.72
CA ALA A 27 -18.24 5.32 8.12
C ALA A 27 -17.15 6.20 7.50
N ALA A 28 -16.56 7.07 8.33
CA ALA A 28 -15.44 7.89 7.92
C ALA A 28 -14.30 6.93 7.55
N GLN A 29 -14.03 6.82 6.26
CA GLN A 29 -12.75 6.32 5.79
C GLN A 29 -11.72 7.25 6.41
N THR A 30 -10.94 6.78 7.38
CA THR A 30 -9.82 7.53 7.94
C THR A 30 -8.77 7.67 6.85
N THR A 31 -8.93 8.68 6.00
CA THR A 31 -7.83 9.28 5.27
C THR A 31 -6.90 9.82 6.36
N GLN A 32 -5.84 9.08 6.67
CA GLN A 32 -4.87 9.49 7.68
C GLN A 32 -4.39 10.90 7.35
N ALA A 33 -4.36 11.76 8.37
CA ALA A 33 -4.02 13.17 8.19
C ALA A 33 -2.65 13.32 7.51
N PRO A 34 -2.52 14.24 6.53
CA PRO A 34 -1.22 14.61 5.96
C PRO A 34 -0.24 14.91 7.10
N GLY A 35 0.90 14.19 7.14
CA GLY A 35 1.99 14.41 8.11
C GLY A 35 2.26 13.27 9.10
N VAL A 36 1.36 12.31 9.32
CA VAL A 36 1.61 11.19 10.26
C VAL A 36 2.82 10.34 9.84
N PHE A 37 2.93 10.05 8.54
CA PHE A 37 4.02 9.25 7.99
C PHE A 37 5.36 10.01 7.92
N GLU A 38 5.32 11.33 7.78
CA GLU A 38 6.51 12.17 7.88
C GLU A 38 7.10 12.10 9.30
N VAL A 39 6.25 12.23 10.33
CA VAL A 39 6.66 12.10 11.72
C VAL A 39 7.26 10.72 12.00
N GLN A 40 6.65 9.66 11.46
CA GLN A 40 7.18 8.29 11.58
C GLN A 40 8.55 8.14 10.89
N ALA A 41 8.72 8.68 9.67
CA ALA A 41 9.99 8.72 8.97
C ALA A 41 11.08 9.45 9.76
N ARG A 42 10.76 10.62 10.33
CA ARG A 42 11.67 11.40 11.17
C ARG A 42 12.07 10.67 12.44
N ALA A 43 11.10 10.04 13.11
CA ALA A 43 11.35 9.22 14.30
C ALA A 43 12.24 8.00 13.98
N ALA A 44 12.23 7.53 12.73
CA ALA A 44 13.13 6.49 12.23
C ALA A 44 14.51 7.00 11.75
N GLY A 45 14.82 8.27 12.00
CA GLY A 45 16.13 8.88 11.75
C GLY A 45 16.30 9.56 10.39
N LEU A 46 15.23 9.72 9.60
CA LEU A 46 15.33 10.46 8.32
C LEU A 46 15.42 11.97 8.57
N SER A 47 16.18 12.67 7.72
CA SER A 47 16.15 14.13 7.64
C SER A 47 14.84 14.63 7.02
N SER A 48 14.63 15.95 7.02
CA SER A 48 13.49 16.56 6.33
C SER A 48 13.40 16.20 4.86
N ALA A 49 14.48 16.49 4.13
CA ALA A 49 14.56 16.14 2.72
C ALA A 49 14.44 14.62 2.48
N GLY A 50 14.95 13.79 3.39
CA GLY A 50 14.83 12.33 3.31
C GLY A 50 13.39 11.84 3.48
N ALA A 51 12.64 12.40 4.43
CA ALA A 51 11.23 12.09 4.64
C ALA A 51 10.37 12.53 3.44
N ASP A 52 10.61 13.72 2.91
CA ASP A 52 9.90 14.24 1.72
C ASP A 52 10.18 13.37 0.48
N ALA A 53 11.45 13.00 0.27
CA ALA A 53 11.84 12.14 -0.84
C ALA A 53 11.24 10.73 -0.73
N LEU A 54 11.14 10.18 0.50
CA LEU A 54 10.48 8.92 0.75
C LEU A 54 8.98 9.02 0.47
N GLN A 55 8.30 10.05 0.99
CA GLN A 55 6.87 10.25 0.77
C GLN A 55 6.56 10.42 -0.72
N ALA A 56 7.33 11.22 -1.45
CA ALA A 56 7.17 11.36 -2.89
C ALA A 56 7.34 10.02 -3.65
N LYS A 57 8.21 9.11 -3.17
CA LYS A 57 8.35 7.76 -3.74
C LYS A 57 7.15 6.88 -3.45
N VAL A 58 6.62 6.93 -2.23
CA VAL A 58 5.37 6.25 -1.84
C VAL A 58 4.19 6.75 -2.67
N ASP A 59 4.04 8.06 -2.81
CA ASP A 59 2.96 8.68 -3.60
C ASP A 59 2.99 8.24 -5.06
N ARG A 60 4.19 8.09 -5.65
CA ARG A 60 4.35 7.53 -7.01
C ARG A 60 3.90 6.08 -7.13
N TYR A 61 4.00 5.29 -6.05
CA TYR A 61 3.49 3.92 -6.04
C TYR A 61 1.98 3.90 -5.84
N LEU A 62 1.45 4.71 -4.91
CA LEU A 62 0.00 4.86 -4.70
C LEU A 62 -0.71 5.33 -5.98
N ALA A 63 -0.14 6.31 -6.70
CA ALA A 63 -0.69 6.79 -7.95
C ALA A 63 -0.71 5.72 -9.06
N ARG A 64 0.23 4.76 -9.05
CA ARG A 64 0.33 3.71 -10.09
C ARG A 64 -0.42 2.43 -9.77
N HIS A 65 -0.45 2.03 -8.51
CA HIS A 65 -0.98 0.72 -8.11
C HIS A 65 -2.19 0.81 -7.17
N GLY A 66 -2.54 2.04 -6.73
CA GLY A 66 -3.48 2.24 -5.64
C GLY A 66 -2.95 1.65 -4.33
N GLY A 67 -3.88 1.30 -3.45
CA GLY A 67 -3.59 0.78 -2.12
C GLY A 67 -3.68 1.84 -1.04
N ARG A 68 -3.24 1.48 0.15
CA ARG A 68 -3.27 2.32 1.35
C ARG A 68 -1.90 2.31 2.01
N GLN A 69 -1.34 3.49 2.20
CA GLN A 69 -0.14 3.64 3.02
C GLN A 69 -0.49 3.23 4.46
N VAL A 70 0.33 2.37 5.07
CA VAL A 70 0.15 1.88 6.45
C VAL A 70 1.37 2.17 7.33
N ALA A 71 2.49 2.54 6.71
CA ALA A 71 3.67 3.07 7.37
C ALA A 71 4.42 4.03 6.43
N ALA A 72 5.41 4.74 6.95
CA ALA A 72 6.20 5.73 6.23
C ALA A 72 6.78 5.21 4.91
N ASN A 73 7.15 3.93 4.86
CA ASN A 73 7.63 3.28 3.65
C ASN A 73 6.81 2.04 3.25
N GLU A 74 5.54 1.93 3.65
CA GLU A 74 4.75 0.74 3.36
C GLU A 74 3.35 1.02 2.84
N ILE A 75 2.99 0.28 1.79
CA ILE A 75 1.68 0.30 1.15
C ILE A 75 1.09 -1.11 1.17
N VAL A 76 -0.13 -1.25 1.68
CA VAL A 76 -0.95 -2.45 1.47
C VAL A 76 -1.82 -2.23 0.22
N ARG A 77 -1.66 -3.11 -0.76
CA ARG A 77 -2.44 -3.10 -2.00
C ARG A 77 -3.83 -3.71 -1.78
N ALA A 78 -4.76 -3.44 -2.69
CA ALA A 78 -6.13 -3.94 -2.62
C ALA A 78 -6.23 -5.48 -2.65
N ASP A 79 -5.25 -6.15 -3.27
CA ASP A 79 -5.12 -7.61 -3.30
C ASP A 79 -4.43 -8.20 -2.06
N GLY A 80 -4.08 -7.36 -1.08
CA GLY A 80 -3.41 -7.77 0.16
C GLY A 80 -1.89 -7.92 0.04
N ALA A 81 -1.30 -7.68 -1.14
CA ALA A 81 0.15 -7.64 -1.26
C ALA A 81 0.71 -6.41 -0.53
N THR A 82 1.88 -6.58 0.10
CA THR A 82 2.52 -5.49 0.85
C THR A 82 3.76 -5.01 0.10
N LEU A 83 3.77 -3.74 -0.28
CA LEU A 83 4.91 -3.07 -0.90
C LEU A 83 5.66 -2.27 0.17
N THR A 84 6.91 -2.66 0.43
CA THR A 84 7.84 -1.92 1.29
C THR A 84 8.86 -1.18 0.41
N VAL A 85 8.97 0.12 0.59
CA VAL A 85 9.78 1.03 -0.19
C VAL A 85 11.13 1.24 0.51
N THR A 86 12.24 1.23 -0.23
CA THR A 86 13.54 1.57 0.35
C THR A 86 13.58 3.05 0.71
N VAL A 87 14.13 3.33 1.90
CA VAL A 87 14.46 4.67 2.35
C VAL A 87 15.51 5.28 1.41
N PRO A 88 15.43 6.59 1.11
CA PRO A 88 16.46 7.27 0.30
C PRO A 88 17.87 7.04 0.85
N GLY A 89 18.78 6.59 -0.02
CA GLY A 89 20.18 6.26 0.34
C GLY A 89 20.40 4.80 0.77
N GLU A 90 19.33 4.05 1.04
CA GLU A 90 19.42 2.63 1.41
C GLU A 90 19.22 1.72 0.19
N LYS A 91 19.98 0.62 0.15
CA LYS A 91 19.88 -0.40 -0.91
C LYS A 91 18.86 -1.49 -0.60
N SER A 92 18.51 -1.69 0.66
CA SER A 92 17.55 -2.70 1.11
C SER A 92 16.41 -2.04 1.87
N VAL A 93 15.28 -2.74 1.97
CA VAL A 93 14.18 -2.28 2.81
C VAL A 93 14.53 -2.47 4.29
N ARG A 94 13.92 -1.62 5.12
CA ARG A 94 13.81 -1.80 6.56
C ARG A 94 12.39 -1.51 7.01
N ASP A 95 12.00 -2.10 8.12
CA ASP A 95 10.68 -1.85 8.72
C ASP A 95 10.69 -0.49 9.46
N LEU A 96 9.77 0.39 9.10
CA LEU A 96 9.55 1.69 9.75
C LEU A 96 8.26 1.75 10.58
N ARG A 97 7.51 0.65 10.70
CA ARG A 97 6.24 0.58 11.45
C ARG A 97 6.42 0.88 12.92
N THR A 98 7.57 0.53 13.50
CA THR A 98 7.85 0.73 14.93
C THR A 98 9.13 1.54 15.15
N THR A 99 9.07 2.50 16.07
CA THR A 99 10.22 3.33 16.48
C THR A 99 11.22 2.56 17.37
N ALA A 100 10.79 1.47 18.00
CA ALA A 100 11.61 0.64 18.88
C ALA A 100 12.42 -0.44 18.14
N GLY A 101 12.31 -0.52 16.82
CA GLY A 101 12.81 -1.67 16.06
C GLY A 101 13.04 -1.35 14.59
N THR A 102 13.72 -0.24 14.29
CA THR A 102 14.36 -0.08 12.98
C THR A 102 15.42 -1.15 12.83
N ARG A 103 15.00 -2.35 12.40
CA ARG A 103 15.91 -3.39 11.94
C ARG A 103 16.75 -2.78 10.83
N ALA A 104 18.06 -3.00 10.89
CA ALA A 104 18.94 -2.51 9.84
C ALA A 104 18.45 -3.01 8.48
N ALA A 105 18.62 -2.18 7.45
CA ALA A 105 18.32 -2.57 6.08
C ALA A 105 19.07 -3.87 5.77
N THR A 106 18.33 -4.95 5.54
CA THR A 106 18.91 -6.30 5.42
C THR A 106 18.65 -6.81 4.02
N GLN A 107 19.69 -7.30 3.37
CA GLN A 107 19.54 -7.99 2.09
C GLN A 107 18.66 -9.22 2.28
N TRP A 108 17.75 -9.49 1.34
CA TRP A 108 16.81 -10.62 1.43
C TRP A 108 15.82 -10.56 2.60
N GLU A 109 15.52 -9.37 3.13
CA GLU A 109 14.51 -9.20 4.17
C GLU A 109 13.14 -9.69 3.68
N CYS A 110 12.68 -10.82 4.21
CA CYS A 110 11.40 -11.46 3.90
C CYS A 110 10.91 -12.24 5.12
N ASP A 111 9.69 -11.96 5.58
CA ASP A 111 9.10 -12.68 6.69
C ASP A 111 8.82 -14.15 6.31
N TYR A 112 8.99 -15.06 7.28
CA TYR A 112 8.65 -16.46 7.08
C TYR A 112 7.16 -16.61 6.73
N GLY A 113 6.87 -17.47 5.76
CA GLY A 113 5.52 -17.66 5.20
C GLY A 113 5.22 -16.77 3.99
N TYR A 114 6.12 -15.87 3.61
CA TYR A 114 5.92 -14.98 2.46
C TYR A 114 6.76 -15.38 1.24
N PHE A 115 6.23 -15.07 0.07
CA PHE A 115 7.00 -14.95 -1.16
C PHE A 115 7.34 -13.48 -1.38
N CYS A 116 8.62 -13.13 -1.42
CA CYS A 116 9.07 -11.75 -1.58
C CYS A 116 9.76 -11.55 -2.93
N MET A 117 9.35 -10.50 -3.63
CA MET A 117 10.00 -9.99 -4.84
C MET A 117 10.74 -8.71 -4.53
N TYR A 118 11.86 -8.48 -5.19
CA TYR A 118 12.66 -7.27 -5.05
C TYR A 118 12.93 -6.62 -6.40
N ARG A 119 12.86 -5.28 -6.43
CA ARG A 119 13.01 -4.51 -7.67
C ARG A 119 14.42 -4.52 -8.26
N GLN A 120 15.41 -4.89 -7.48
CA GLN A 120 16.78 -5.07 -7.95
C GLN A 120 17.20 -6.52 -7.73
N GLN A 121 18.32 -6.89 -8.35
CA GLN A 121 18.96 -8.18 -8.13
C GLN A 121 19.51 -8.29 -6.69
N LEU A 122 19.87 -9.51 -6.30
CA LEU A 122 20.51 -9.82 -5.01
C LEU A 122 19.66 -9.48 -3.77
N GLY A 123 18.32 -9.47 -3.86
CA GLY A 123 17.46 -9.17 -2.71
C GLY A 123 17.49 -7.70 -2.29
N LEU A 124 17.69 -6.79 -3.26
CA LEU A 124 17.83 -5.35 -3.05
C LEU A 124 16.67 -4.55 -3.68
N GLY A 125 16.53 -3.30 -3.26
CA GLY A 125 15.51 -2.39 -3.74
C GLY A 125 14.16 -2.60 -3.08
N ASP A 126 13.12 -1.99 -3.67
CA ASP A 126 11.76 -2.05 -3.14
C ASP A 126 11.24 -3.48 -3.16
N ARG A 127 10.57 -3.88 -2.07
CA ARG A 127 10.11 -5.25 -1.86
C ARG A 127 8.60 -5.35 -1.98
N LEU A 128 8.11 -6.37 -2.67
CA LEU A 128 6.70 -6.74 -2.68
C LEU A 128 6.55 -8.16 -2.13
N ALA A 129 5.76 -8.27 -1.06
CA ALA A 129 5.57 -9.51 -0.33
C ALA A 129 4.13 -10.03 -0.53
N PHE A 130 4.02 -11.34 -0.76
CA PHE A 130 2.76 -12.06 -0.93
C PHE A 130 2.61 -13.13 0.13
N TYR A 131 1.41 -13.25 0.68
CA TYR A 131 1.09 -14.22 1.73
C TYR A 131 -0.02 -15.18 1.31
N HIS A 132 -1.17 -14.65 0.89
CA HIS A 132 -2.32 -15.48 0.54
C HIS A 132 -2.13 -16.21 -0.79
N CYS A 133 -2.58 -17.46 -0.85
CA CYS A 133 -2.57 -18.31 -2.03
C CYS A 133 -3.61 -17.84 -3.07
N GLN A 134 -3.24 -16.83 -3.87
CA GLN A 134 -4.07 -16.23 -4.93
C GLN A 134 -3.19 -15.60 -6.02
N ASP A 135 -3.79 -15.20 -7.15
CA ASP A 135 -3.06 -14.51 -8.22
C ASP A 135 -2.88 -13.02 -7.89
N TYR A 136 -1.64 -12.57 -7.75
CA TYR A 136 -1.28 -11.16 -7.64
C TYR A 136 -0.86 -10.62 -9.00
N ALA A 137 -1.48 -9.52 -9.44
CA ALA A 137 -1.11 -8.86 -10.68
C ALA A 137 0.21 -8.09 -10.51
N LEU A 138 1.12 -8.24 -11.47
CA LEU A 138 2.44 -7.59 -11.49
C LEU A 138 2.51 -6.36 -12.40
N GLN A 139 1.41 -5.61 -12.51
CA GLN A 139 1.40 -4.37 -13.30
C GLN A 139 2.59 -3.49 -12.90
N TYR A 140 3.36 -3.02 -13.89
CA TYR A 140 4.57 -2.19 -13.69
C TYR A 140 5.69 -2.84 -12.85
N TRP A 141 5.77 -4.17 -12.78
CA TRP A 141 6.92 -4.91 -12.26
C TRP A 141 7.64 -5.62 -13.41
N THR A 142 8.58 -4.92 -14.05
CA THR A 142 9.28 -5.39 -15.26
C THR A 142 10.80 -5.28 -15.10
N GLY A 143 11.54 -6.01 -15.93
CA GLY A 143 13.00 -6.03 -15.93
C GLY A 143 13.60 -6.97 -14.89
N TYR A 144 14.93 -6.94 -14.78
CA TYR A 144 15.68 -7.79 -13.85
C TYR A 144 15.48 -7.36 -12.40
N GLY A 145 15.13 -8.33 -11.56
CA GLY A 145 15.08 -8.20 -10.12
C GLY A 145 15.50 -9.51 -9.46
N SER A 146 14.95 -9.81 -8.29
CA SER A 146 15.20 -11.06 -7.57
C SER A 146 13.99 -11.48 -6.77
N TYR A 147 13.96 -12.72 -6.29
CA TYR A 147 12.92 -13.18 -5.35
C TYR A 147 13.48 -14.10 -4.27
N TYR A 148 12.74 -14.15 -3.16
CA TYR A 148 12.95 -15.10 -2.09
C TYR A 148 11.63 -15.79 -1.75
N ASN A 149 11.58 -17.09 -1.99
CA ASN A 149 10.50 -17.95 -1.53
C ASN A 149 10.81 -18.40 -0.09
N HIS A 150 10.39 -17.59 0.89
CA HIS A 150 10.57 -17.86 2.32
C HIS A 150 9.30 -18.49 2.94
N GLN A 151 8.56 -19.23 2.14
CA GLN A 151 7.33 -19.90 2.57
C GLN A 151 7.61 -21.19 3.34
N THR A 152 6.57 -21.88 3.77
CA THR A 152 6.68 -23.19 4.41
C THR A 152 7.39 -24.21 3.50
N PRO A 153 8.19 -25.13 4.05
CA PRO A 153 8.91 -26.13 3.25
C PRO A 153 8.01 -26.87 2.25
N GLY A 154 8.50 -27.05 1.02
CA GLY A 154 7.76 -27.70 -0.06
C GLY A 154 6.81 -26.79 -0.85
N THR A 155 6.55 -25.56 -0.39
CA THR A 155 5.75 -24.59 -1.16
C THR A 155 6.51 -24.11 -2.40
N ARG A 156 5.83 -24.05 -3.53
CA ARG A 156 6.37 -23.55 -4.81
C ARG A 156 5.44 -22.46 -5.32
N ALA A 157 6.00 -21.32 -5.73
CA ALA A 157 5.21 -20.27 -6.33
C ALA A 157 5.07 -20.50 -7.85
N LEU A 158 3.94 -20.08 -8.40
CA LEU A 158 3.64 -20.15 -9.82
C LEU A 158 3.72 -18.76 -10.44
N PHE A 159 4.56 -18.61 -11.45
CA PHE A 159 4.61 -17.40 -12.28
C PHE A 159 3.81 -17.64 -13.54
N LYS A 160 2.99 -16.66 -13.91
CA LYS A 160 2.02 -16.79 -14.99
C LYS A 160 2.18 -15.67 -16.01
N GLY A 161 2.01 -16.03 -17.27
CA GLY A 161 1.98 -15.07 -18.37
C GLY A 161 0.65 -14.31 -18.44
N GLN A 162 0.50 -13.46 -19.46
CA GLN A 162 -0.68 -12.61 -19.65
C GLN A 162 -1.99 -13.40 -19.73
N ASN A 163 -1.95 -14.59 -20.34
CA ASN A 163 -3.10 -15.50 -20.47
C ASN A 163 -3.34 -16.37 -19.22
N ARG A 164 -2.68 -16.06 -18.09
CA ARG A 164 -2.72 -16.82 -16.82
C ARG A 164 -2.23 -18.27 -16.88
N ASN A 165 -1.63 -18.70 -17.99
CA ASN A 165 -0.92 -19.97 -18.05
C ASN A 165 0.36 -19.89 -17.20
N VAL A 166 0.68 -20.99 -16.51
CA VAL A 166 1.95 -21.10 -15.78
C VAL A 166 3.09 -21.11 -16.80
N ILE A 167 4.06 -20.22 -16.62
CA ILE A 167 5.27 -20.13 -17.44
C ILE A 167 6.52 -20.55 -16.66
N PHE A 168 6.45 -20.52 -15.33
CA PHE A 168 7.51 -20.95 -14.45
C PHE A 168 6.96 -21.37 -13.09
N THR A 169 7.58 -22.40 -12.51
CA THR A 169 7.32 -22.85 -11.13
C THR A 169 8.64 -22.78 -10.38
N THR A 170 8.67 -22.05 -9.26
CA THR A 170 9.90 -21.88 -8.47
C THR A 170 10.40 -23.22 -7.92
N PRO A 171 11.67 -23.30 -7.49
CA PRO A 171 12.09 -24.33 -6.55
C PRO A 171 11.26 -24.29 -5.26
N GLU A 172 11.33 -25.38 -4.49
CA GLU A 172 10.67 -25.49 -3.20
C GLU A 172 11.27 -24.49 -2.20
N ALA A 173 10.40 -23.94 -1.34
CA ALA A 173 10.86 -23.14 -0.23
C ALA A 173 11.71 -23.99 0.73
N THR A 174 12.79 -23.46 1.32
CA THR A 174 13.27 -22.09 1.18
C THR A 174 14.25 -21.93 0.01
N TYR A 175 14.02 -20.94 -0.86
CA TYR A 175 14.89 -20.71 -2.04
C TYR A 175 14.92 -19.23 -2.46
N SER A 176 16.12 -18.72 -2.73
CA SER A 176 16.35 -17.36 -3.26
C SER A 176 16.94 -17.39 -4.67
N GLU A 177 16.40 -16.56 -5.57
CA GLU A 177 16.92 -16.35 -6.92
C GLU A 177 17.54 -14.94 -7.02
N PRO A 178 18.87 -14.79 -7.07
CA PRO A 178 19.54 -13.49 -7.12
C PRO A 178 19.23 -12.68 -8.38
N SER A 179 18.80 -13.31 -9.48
CA SER A 179 18.51 -12.60 -10.72
C SER A 179 17.39 -13.28 -11.51
N TYR A 180 16.24 -12.61 -11.62
CA TYR A 180 15.10 -13.07 -12.42
C TYR A 180 14.54 -11.93 -13.29
N ASP A 181 14.25 -12.22 -14.56
CA ASP A 181 13.59 -11.26 -15.46
C ASP A 181 12.07 -11.32 -15.31
N TRP A 182 11.49 -10.27 -14.74
CA TRP A 182 10.05 -10.17 -14.51
C TRP A 182 9.25 -9.73 -15.74
N THR A 183 9.91 -9.36 -16.84
CA THR A 183 9.28 -8.75 -18.02
C THR A 183 8.13 -9.60 -18.60
N HIS A 184 8.21 -10.92 -18.50
CA HIS A 184 7.21 -11.84 -19.03
C HIS A 184 6.19 -12.34 -17.99
N VAL A 185 6.35 -11.97 -16.72
CA VAL A 185 5.48 -12.40 -15.62
C VAL A 185 4.39 -11.38 -15.40
N TRP A 186 3.14 -11.80 -15.61
CA TRP A 186 1.96 -10.95 -15.40
C TRP A 186 1.29 -11.20 -14.05
N PHE A 187 1.39 -12.44 -13.55
CA PHE A 187 0.87 -12.79 -12.23
C PHE A 187 1.83 -13.71 -11.47
N VAL A 188 1.81 -13.58 -10.15
CA VAL A 188 2.45 -14.53 -9.22
C VAL A 188 1.38 -15.11 -8.33
N ARG A 189 1.43 -16.42 -8.11
CA ARG A 189 0.69 -17.10 -7.05
C ARG A 189 1.70 -17.72 -6.08
N PRO A 190 1.69 -17.36 -4.78
CA PRO A 190 2.65 -17.87 -3.80
C PRO A 190 2.18 -19.24 -3.25
N CYS A 191 1.90 -20.15 -4.18
CA CYS A 191 1.44 -21.53 -4.07
C CYS A 191 1.09 -21.97 -5.53
#